data_AF-A0A1Y1Z365-F1
#
_entry.id   AF-A0A1Y1Z365-F1
#
_cell.length_a   1.000
_cell.length_b   1.000
_cell.length_c   1.000
_cell.angle_alpha   90.00
_cell.angle_beta   90.00
_cell.angle_gamma   90.00
#
_symmetry.space_group_name_H-M   'P 1'
#
loop_
_entity.id
_entity.type
_entity.pdbx_description
1 polymer ?
#
loop_
_entity_poly.entity_id
_entity_poly.type
_entity_poly.pdbx_seq_one_letter_code
_entity_poly.pdbx_strand_id
1 'polypeptide(L)'
;MSVKASHLERLVYFYPAGNTPAVYLTQNISTDQDASLLLLGYGDIRNILFTLYAKVGQAEMIARNAIALTAILDGGYDNNLRLLWNIYHLVRLDVGSCLFLQNQATKLLSLAGSLDEWRSGPYRHVFQFCDTATLASVAKLWELYAIRSADTDEFKKRQHFLREQYQAAQIHKDHVLGNNKVVNKGTRAFALLIEQGFKEGLTSHTTYWKSGTTLAD
;
A
#
# COMPACT_ATOMS: atom_id res chain seq x y z
N MET A 1 -10.11 32.26 -23.63
CA MET A 1 -9.15 31.65 -22.70
C MET A 1 -8.18 32.72 -22.25
N SER A 2 -7.95 32.87 -20.95
CA SER A 2 -6.99 33.84 -20.41
C SER A 2 -5.63 33.17 -20.24
N VAL A 3 -4.56 33.85 -20.63
CA VAL A 3 -3.18 33.38 -20.47
C VAL A 3 -2.67 33.89 -19.13
N LYS A 4 -2.10 33.00 -18.30
CA LYS A 4 -1.49 33.39 -17.03
C LYS A 4 -0.23 34.21 -17.29
N ALA A 5 -0.05 35.30 -16.55
CA ALA A 5 1.24 35.99 -16.47
C ALA A 5 2.27 35.01 -15.88
N SER A 6 3.10 34.45 -16.76
CA SER A 6 4.23 33.60 -16.40
C SER A 6 5.40 34.01 -17.25
N HIS A 7 6.58 34.12 -16.63
CA HIS A 7 7.83 34.22 -17.37
C HIS A 7 8.06 32.86 -18.05
N LEU A 8 7.57 32.73 -19.28
CA LEU A 8 7.91 31.61 -20.15
C LEU A 8 9.37 31.80 -20.53
N GLU A 9 10.28 31.21 -19.76
CA GLU A 9 11.66 31.14 -20.19
C GLU A 9 11.70 30.43 -21.55
N ARG A 10 12.38 31.05 -22.52
CA ARG A 10 12.57 30.52 -23.87
C ARG A 10 13.63 29.41 -23.85
N LEU A 11 13.51 28.48 -22.89
CA LEU A 11 14.39 27.32 -22.75
C LEU A 11 14.08 26.32 -23.86
N VAL A 12 15.13 25.68 -24.38
CA VAL A 12 15.03 24.61 -25.38
C VAL A 12 14.25 23.40 -24.82
N TYR A 13 14.21 23.26 -23.49
CA TYR A 13 13.52 22.17 -22.81
C TYR A 13 12.59 22.70 -21.71
N PHE A 14 11.29 22.51 -21.90
CA PHE A 14 10.25 22.82 -20.95
C PHE A 14 9.73 21.53 -20.30
N TYR A 15 9.88 21.40 -18.99
CA TYR A 15 9.46 20.21 -18.23
C TYR A 15 8.38 20.57 -17.20
N PRO A 16 7.12 20.79 -17.62
CA PRO A 16 6.05 21.30 -16.76
C PRO A 16 5.73 20.38 -15.57
N ALA A 17 6.02 19.10 -15.70
CA ALA A 17 5.87 18.10 -14.64
C ALA A 17 7.20 17.38 -14.35
N GLY A 18 8.34 18.02 -14.69
CA GLY A 18 9.69 17.46 -14.67
C GLY A 18 9.93 16.29 -15.63
N ASN A 19 11.18 15.84 -15.71
CA ASN A 19 11.61 14.71 -16.55
C ASN A 19 12.04 13.47 -15.74
N THR A 20 12.14 13.60 -14.42
CA THR A 20 12.49 12.52 -13.49
C THR A 20 11.30 12.17 -12.60
N PRO A 21 11.17 10.89 -12.15
CA PRO A 21 10.21 10.50 -11.13
C PRO A 21 10.44 11.26 -9.82
N ALA A 22 9.37 11.48 -9.05
CA ALA A 22 9.51 12.10 -7.74
C ALA A 22 10.27 11.19 -6.77
N VAL A 23 11.09 11.78 -5.90
CA VAL A 23 11.95 11.06 -4.93
C VAL A 23 11.47 11.34 -3.50
N TYR A 24 11.47 10.32 -2.64
CA TYR A 24 11.14 10.46 -1.23
C TYR A 24 12.34 11.04 -0.47
N LEU A 25 12.29 12.34 -0.16
CA LEU A 25 13.43 13.09 0.37
C LEU A 25 13.88 12.63 1.76
N THR A 26 12.98 12.05 2.54
CA THR A 26 13.25 11.59 3.91
C THR A 26 13.32 10.06 4.01
N GLN A 27 13.52 9.34 2.90
CA GLN A 27 13.51 7.87 2.89
C GLN A 27 14.53 7.20 3.83
N ASN A 28 15.63 7.90 4.14
CA ASN A 28 16.70 7.42 4.99
C ASN A 28 16.71 8.10 6.37
N ILE A 29 15.69 8.90 6.68
CA ILE A 29 15.57 9.61 7.95
C ILE A 29 14.46 8.93 8.74
N SER A 30 14.72 8.66 10.01
CA SER A 30 13.70 8.13 10.92
C SER A 30 12.51 9.09 11.01
N THR A 31 11.29 8.56 11.04
CA THR A 31 10.06 9.36 11.12
C THR A 31 9.91 10.16 12.41
N ASP A 32 10.68 9.81 13.44
CA ASP A 32 10.75 10.49 14.75
C ASP A 32 11.77 11.64 14.78
N GLN A 33 12.50 11.88 13.69
CA GLN A 33 13.53 12.93 13.62
C GLN A 33 13.07 14.09 12.76
N ASP A 34 13.22 15.30 13.30
CA ASP A 34 13.08 16.52 12.51
C ASP A 34 14.17 16.58 11.45
N ALA A 35 13.74 16.69 10.18
CA ALA A 35 14.64 16.80 9.04
C ALA A 35 14.66 18.23 8.50
N SER A 36 15.84 18.86 8.52
CA SER A 36 16.08 20.10 7.77
C SER A 36 16.67 19.77 6.41
N LEU A 37 15.92 20.02 5.35
CA LEU A 37 16.32 19.70 3.97
C LEU A 37 16.71 20.97 3.21
N LEU A 38 17.95 21.02 2.71
CA LEU A 38 18.39 22.04 1.75
C LEU A 38 18.32 21.47 0.33
N LEU A 39 17.43 22.02 -0.51
CA LEU A 39 17.24 21.60 -1.90
C LEU A 39 17.82 22.66 -2.84
N LEU A 40 18.98 22.40 -3.42
CA LEU A 40 19.66 23.31 -4.35
C LEU A 40 19.26 22.99 -5.79
N GLY A 41 19.03 24.03 -6.61
CA GLY A 41 18.64 23.87 -8.02
C GLY A 41 17.30 23.16 -8.20
N TYR A 42 16.44 23.20 -7.17
CA TYR A 42 15.21 22.44 -7.11
C TYR A 42 14.12 23.16 -7.90
N GLY A 43 14.00 22.79 -9.19
CA GLY A 43 13.18 23.52 -10.16
C GLY A 43 11.66 23.35 -10.01
N ASP A 44 11.18 22.40 -9.21
CA ASP A 44 9.74 22.20 -8.96
C ASP A 44 9.47 21.45 -7.65
N ILE A 45 8.29 21.62 -7.06
CA ILE A 45 7.92 21.11 -5.74
C ILE A 45 7.57 19.60 -5.67
N ARG A 46 7.67 18.83 -6.76
CA ARG A 46 7.11 17.46 -6.83
C ARG A 46 7.68 16.51 -5.77
N ASN A 47 8.98 16.51 -5.50
CA ASN A 47 9.57 15.65 -4.46
C ASN A 47 9.09 16.02 -3.07
N ILE A 48 8.84 17.30 -2.79
CA ILE A 48 8.30 17.75 -1.50
C ILE A 48 6.88 17.20 -1.34
N LEU A 49 6.01 17.41 -2.33
CA LEU A 49 4.63 16.90 -2.30
C LEU A 49 4.59 15.37 -2.21
N PHE A 50 5.44 14.69 -2.99
CA PHE A 50 5.56 13.23 -2.95
C PHE A 50 6.03 12.76 -1.58
N THR A 51 6.96 13.48 -0.94
CA THR A 51 7.46 13.14 0.40
C THR A 51 6.38 13.26 1.47
N LEU A 52 5.58 14.32 1.41
CA LEU A 52 4.45 14.51 2.33
C LEU A 52 3.39 13.42 2.14
N TYR A 53 3.09 13.06 0.89
CA TYR A 53 2.10 12.02 0.57
C TYR A 53 2.56 10.61 0.94
N ALA A 54 3.81 10.25 0.58
CA ALA A 54 4.34 8.89 0.74
C ALA A 54 4.44 8.44 2.21
N LYS A 55 4.45 9.39 3.17
CA LYS A 55 4.46 9.09 4.61
C LYS A 55 3.26 8.24 5.03
N VAL A 56 2.07 8.46 4.45
CA VAL A 56 0.85 7.70 4.78
C VAL A 56 0.86 6.32 4.14
N GLY A 57 1.32 6.22 2.88
CA GLY A 57 1.32 4.97 2.13
C GLY A 57 2.34 3.93 2.63
N GLN A 58 3.41 4.36 3.30
CA GLN A 58 4.43 3.43 3.81
C GLN A 58 3.93 2.60 4.99
N ALA A 59 3.17 3.17 5.92
CA ALA A 59 2.67 2.43 7.07
C ALA A 59 1.79 1.25 6.66
N GLU A 60 0.91 1.42 5.67
CA GLU A 60 0.05 0.34 5.14
C GLU A 60 0.87 -0.79 4.53
N MET A 61 1.85 -0.45 3.68
CA MET A 61 2.73 -1.43 3.08
C MET A 61 3.54 -2.17 4.14
N ILE A 62 4.11 -1.47 5.12
CA ILE A 62 4.89 -2.06 6.22
C ILE A 62 4.00 -2.99 7.06
N ALA A 63 2.80 -2.56 7.44
CA ALA A 63 1.86 -3.35 8.23
C ALA A 63 1.49 -4.66 7.53
N ARG A 64 1.17 -4.60 6.24
CA ARG A 64 0.84 -5.77 5.42
C ARG A 64 2.03 -6.70 5.21
N ASN A 65 3.21 -6.14 4.96
CA ASN A 65 4.45 -6.91 4.81
C ASN A 65 4.78 -7.67 6.10
N ALA A 66 4.64 -7.01 7.25
CA ALA A 66 4.86 -7.63 8.55
C ALA A 66 3.87 -8.77 8.82
N ILE A 67 2.58 -8.61 8.49
CA ILE A 67 1.60 -9.72 8.56
C ILE A 67 2.07 -10.92 7.75
N ALA A 68 2.45 -10.70 6.49
CA ALA A 68 2.87 -11.79 5.60
C ALA A 68 4.16 -12.47 6.07
N LEU A 69 5.19 -11.69 6.41
CA LEU A 69 6.49 -12.22 6.84
C LEU A 69 6.38 -12.96 8.17
N THR A 70 5.66 -12.41 9.15
CA THR A 70 5.49 -13.06 10.46
C THR A 70 4.70 -14.36 10.34
N ALA A 71 3.67 -14.40 9.50
CA ALA A 71 2.93 -15.61 9.22
C ALA A 71 3.75 -16.70 8.51
N ILE A 72 4.71 -16.32 7.65
CA ILE A 72 5.68 -17.25 7.07
C ILE A 72 6.61 -17.80 8.15
N LEU A 73 7.13 -16.91 9.02
CA LEU A 73 8.02 -17.29 10.13
C LEU A 73 7.36 -18.21 11.15
N ASP A 74 6.04 -18.09 11.33
CA ASP A 74 5.27 -18.96 12.21
C ASP A 74 5.10 -20.40 11.66
N GLY A 75 5.69 -20.71 10.50
CA GLY A 75 5.75 -22.08 9.96
C GLY A 75 4.45 -22.57 9.32
N GLY A 76 3.50 -21.67 9.03
CA GLY A 76 2.21 -22.01 8.44
C GLY A 76 2.13 -21.87 6.92
N TYR A 77 3.22 -21.55 6.22
CA TYR A 77 3.13 -21.07 4.84
C TYR A 77 2.61 -22.13 3.84
N ASP A 78 2.96 -23.42 4.01
CA ASP A 78 2.56 -24.48 3.07
C ASP A 78 1.03 -24.64 2.99
N ASN A 79 0.33 -24.50 4.12
CA ASN A 79 -1.13 -24.60 4.19
C ASN A 79 -1.84 -23.24 4.03
N ASN A 80 -1.10 -22.12 4.20
CA ASN A 80 -1.67 -20.77 4.23
C ASN A 80 -1.26 -19.90 3.04
N LEU A 81 -0.52 -20.40 2.05
CA LEU A 81 -0.03 -19.62 0.91
C LEU A 81 -1.15 -18.86 0.20
N ARG A 82 -2.29 -19.52 -0.02
CA ARG A 82 -3.48 -18.90 -0.61
C ARG A 82 -4.05 -17.78 0.27
N LEU A 83 -4.09 -17.98 1.60
CA LEU A 83 -4.58 -16.97 2.53
C LEU A 83 -3.67 -15.74 2.55
N LEU A 84 -2.35 -15.97 2.55
CA LEU A 84 -1.33 -14.92 2.47
C LEU A 84 -1.42 -14.13 1.17
N TRP A 85 -1.55 -14.83 0.04
CA TRP A 85 -1.76 -14.20 -1.25
C TRP A 85 -3.00 -13.31 -1.25
N ASN A 86 -4.12 -13.82 -0.73
CA ASN A 86 -5.37 -13.09 -0.65
C ASN A 86 -5.22 -11.80 0.17
N ILE A 87 -4.64 -11.89 1.36
CA ILE A 87 -4.40 -10.75 2.25
C ILE A 87 -3.47 -9.72 1.60
N TYR A 88 -2.47 -10.17 0.85
CA TYR A 88 -1.46 -9.30 0.29
C TYR A 88 -1.93 -8.55 -0.97
N HIS A 89 -2.79 -9.19 -1.78
CA HIS A 89 -3.13 -8.72 -3.12
C HIS A 89 -4.60 -8.36 -3.35
N LEU A 90 -5.54 -8.84 -2.54
CA LEU A 90 -6.96 -8.63 -2.78
C LEU A 90 -7.53 -7.55 -1.87
N VAL A 91 -8.48 -6.77 -2.39
CA VAL A 91 -9.23 -5.80 -1.58
C VAL A 91 -10.31 -6.51 -0.76
N ARG A 92 -10.92 -7.54 -1.33
CA ARG A 92 -11.96 -8.33 -0.67
C ARG A 92 -11.41 -9.69 -0.30
N LEU A 93 -11.58 -10.02 0.97
CA LEU A 93 -11.16 -11.28 1.55
C LEU A 93 -12.37 -12.19 1.73
N ASP A 94 -12.17 -13.48 1.46
CA ASP A 94 -13.09 -14.51 1.93
C ASP A 94 -13.02 -14.63 3.46
N VAL A 95 -13.97 -15.37 4.04
CA VAL A 95 -14.08 -15.54 5.49
C VAL A 95 -12.80 -16.13 6.10
N GLY A 96 -12.17 -17.10 5.42
CA GLY A 96 -10.94 -17.73 5.90
C GLY A 96 -9.76 -16.76 5.91
N SER A 97 -9.57 -16.01 4.82
CA SER A 97 -8.53 -14.97 4.74
C SER A 97 -8.75 -13.84 5.74
N CYS A 98 -10.01 -13.43 5.97
CA CYS A 98 -10.34 -12.40 6.94
C CYS A 98 -10.01 -12.85 8.38
N LEU A 99 -10.40 -14.07 8.76
CA LEU A 99 -10.07 -14.65 10.07
C LEU A 99 -8.57 -14.80 10.27
N PHE A 100 -7.85 -15.22 9.23
CA PHE A 100 -6.39 -15.33 9.28
C PHE A 100 -5.73 -13.97 9.50
N LEU A 101 -6.15 -12.94 8.75
CA LEU A 101 -5.68 -11.57 8.94
C LEU A 101 -5.93 -11.07 10.36
N GLN A 102 -7.16 -11.25 10.86
CA GLN A 102 -7.55 -10.83 12.21
C GLN A 102 -6.67 -11.50 13.27
N ASN A 103 -6.48 -12.82 13.19
CA ASN A 103 -5.65 -13.56 14.13
C ASN A 103 -4.20 -13.08 14.12
N GLN A 104 -3.61 -12.92 12.93
CA GLN A 104 -2.23 -12.46 12.83
C GLN A 104 -2.09 -11.02 13.31
N ALA A 105 -3.03 -10.14 12.97
CA ALA A 105 -3.04 -8.75 13.42
C ALA A 105 -3.17 -8.63 14.94
N THR A 106 -4.08 -9.38 15.58
CA THR A 106 -4.20 -9.42 17.05
C THR A 106 -2.90 -9.88 17.70
N LYS A 107 -2.26 -10.92 17.14
CA LYS A 107 -0.98 -11.41 17.65
C LYS A 107 0.12 -10.34 17.56
N LEU A 108 0.27 -9.71 16.40
CA LEU A 108 1.29 -8.65 16.23
C LEU A 108 1.02 -7.45 17.13
N LEU A 109 -0.25 -7.05 17.30
CA LEU A 109 -0.63 -5.96 18.18
C LEU A 109 -0.23 -6.24 19.64
N SER A 110 -0.35 -7.48 20.11
CA SER A 110 0.07 -7.88 21.46
C SER A 110 1.58 -7.75 21.71
N LEU A 111 2.37 -7.65 20.64
CA LEU A 111 3.83 -7.49 20.69
C LEU A 111 4.27 -6.04 20.39
N ALA A 112 3.33 -5.13 20.11
CA ALA A 112 3.58 -3.82 19.51
C ALA A 112 3.28 -2.65 20.44
N GLY A 113 3.16 -2.87 21.76
CA GLY A 113 2.88 -1.79 22.72
C GLY A 113 4.06 -0.83 22.89
N SER A 114 5.30 -1.30 22.72
CA SER A 114 6.49 -0.46 22.67
C SER A 114 7.58 -1.06 21.78
N LEU A 115 8.60 -0.25 21.44
CA LEU A 115 9.78 -0.75 20.73
C LEU A 115 10.50 -1.86 21.53
N ASP A 116 10.56 -1.74 22.86
CA ASP A 116 11.23 -2.72 23.70
C ASP A 116 10.44 -4.03 23.79
N GLU A 117 9.10 -3.96 23.85
CA GLU A 117 8.24 -5.14 23.73
C GLU A 117 8.44 -5.84 22.39
N TRP A 118 8.41 -5.09 21.28
CA TRP A 118 8.63 -5.66 19.94
C TRP A 118 10.01 -6.32 19.83
N ARG A 119 11.04 -5.64 20.35
CA ARG A 119 12.42 -6.14 20.39
C ARG A 119 12.59 -7.32 21.32
N SER A 120 11.76 -7.49 22.34
CA SER A 120 11.77 -8.70 23.17
C SER A 120 11.10 -9.88 22.47
N GLY A 121 10.21 -9.59 21.51
CA GLY A 121 9.41 -10.56 20.78
C GLY A 121 10.19 -11.46 19.80
N PRO A 122 9.50 -12.48 19.26
CA PRO A 122 10.12 -13.52 18.42
C PRO A 122 10.59 -13.01 17.06
N TYR A 123 10.05 -11.88 16.58
CA TYR A 123 10.30 -11.38 15.22
C TYR A 123 11.48 -10.41 15.12
N ARG A 124 12.08 -10.00 16.25
CA ARG A 124 13.13 -8.96 16.30
C ARG A 124 14.32 -9.22 15.36
N HIS A 125 14.63 -10.48 15.08
CA HIS A 125 15.81 -10.85 14.31
C HIS A 125 15.60 -10.73 12.80
N VAL A 126 14.34 -10.72 12.36
CA VAL A 126 13.96 -10.66 10.95
C VAL A 126 13.34 -9.31 10.60
N PHE A 127 12.66 -8.69 11.57
CA PHE A 127 11.92 -7.46 11.37
C PHE A 127 12.05 -6.52 12.58
N GLN A 128 12.66 -5.36 12.38
CA GLN A 128 12.89 -4.37 13.43
C GLN A 128 12.21 -3.06 13.08
N PHE A 129 11.47 -2.52 14.03
CA PHE A 129 11.09 -1.11 14.02
C PHE A 129 12.23 -0.29 14.61
N CYS A 130 12.66 0.73 13.88
CA CYS A 130 13.72 1.64 14.29
C CYS A 130 13.18 2.83 15.08
N ASP A 131 11.88 3.10 15.00
CA ASP A 131 11.26 4.30 15.52
C ASP A 131 9.82 4.04 16.00
N THR A 132 9.41 4.84 16.98
CA THR A 132 8.14 4.71 17.69
C THR A 132 6.96 5.16 16.83
N ALA A 133 7.11 6.20 15.99
CA ALA A 133 6.01 6.65 15.14
C ALA A 133 5.63 5.63 14.06
N THR A 134 6.60 4.94 13.46
CA THR A 134 6.35 3.86 12.49
C THR A 134 5.65 2.70 13.18
N LEU A 135 6.14 2.26 14.35
CA LEU A 135 5.49 1.22 15.13
C LEU A 135 4.05 1.61 15.48
N ALA A 136 3.82 2.83 15.95
CA ALA A 136 2.47 3.32 16.29
C ALA A 136 1.55 3.43 15.07
N SER A 137 2.07 3.86 13.91
CA SER A 137 1.31 3.95 12.67
C SER A 137 0.92 2.57 12.14
N VAL A 138 1.83 1.60 12.26
CA VAL A 138 1.59 0.21 11.89
C VAL A 138 0.66 -0.51 12.87
N ALA A 139 0.83 -0.28 14.17
CA ALA A 139 -0.06 -0.82 15.21
C ALA A 139 -1.51 -0.36 15.01
N LYS A 140 -1.75 0.91 14.68
CA LYS A 140 -3.09 1.42 14.30
C LYS A 140 -3.71 0.66 13.13
N LEU A 141 -2.91 0.25 12.16
CA LEU A 141 -3.39 -0.55 11.04
C LEU A 141 -3.72 -1.99 11.48
N TRP A 142 -2.90 -2.58 12.33
CA TRP A 142 -3.19 -3.88 12.92
C TRP A 142 -4.42 -3.88 13.83
N GLU A 143 -4.66 -2.81 14.59
CA GLU A 143 -5.91 -2.59 15.32
C GLU A 143 -7.11 -2.68 14.37
N LEU A 144 -7.04 -1.95 13.25
CA LEU A 144 -8.10 -1.98 12.23
C LEU A 144 -8.28 -3.37 11.59
N TYR A 145 -7.20 -4.12 11.40
CA TYR A 145 -7.25 -5.48 10.85
C TYR A 145 -7.76 -6.50 11.87
N ALA A 146 -7.56 -6.26 13.17
CA ALA A 146 -7.95 -7.14 14.25
C ALA A 146 -9.46 -7.08 14.58
N ILE A 147 -10.17 -6.04 14.14
CA ILE A 147 -11.62 -5.88 14.37
C ILE A 147 -12.37 -7.12 13.87
N ARG A 148 -13.03 -7.81 14.79
CA ARG A 148 -13.75 -9.07 14.50
C ARG A 148 -15.18 -8.81 14.10
N SER A 149 -15.79 -9.77 13.40
CA SER A 149 -17.21 -9.72 13.04
C SER A 149 -18.14 -9.76 14.25
N ALA A 150 -17.66 -10.19 15.42
CA ALA A 150 -18.39 -10.14 16.68
C ALA A 150 -18.65 -8.69 17.14
N ASP A 151 -17.72 -7.76 16.83
CA ASP A 151 -17.87 -6.31 17.05
C ASP A 151 -18.73 -5.69 15.95
N THR A 152 -19.99 -6.14 15.94
CA THR A 152 -20.85 -6.08 14.76
C THR A 152 -21.03 -4.66 14.23
N ASP A 153 -21.12 -3.65 15.10
CA ASP A 153 -21.34 -2.26 14.68
C ASP A 153 -20.08 -1.57 14.17
N GLU A 154 -18.94 -1.75 14.84
CA GLU A 154 -17.66 -1.21 14.39
C GLU A 154 -17.21 -1.87 13.08
N PHE A 155 -17.31 -3.19 13.03
CA PHE A 155 -17.02 -3.96 11.83
C PHE A 155 -17.92 -3.54 10.66
N LYS A 156 -19.23 -3.37 10.86
CA LYS A 156 -20.16 -2.89 9.82
C LYS A 156 -19.81 -1.49 9.32
N LYS A 157 -19.59 -0.54 10.24
CA LYS A 157 -19.18 0.83 9.89
C LYS A 157 -17.89 0.82 9.07
N ARG A 158 -16.93 0.00 9.47
CA ARG A 158 -15.65 -0.12 8.76
C ARG A 158 -15.80 -0.75 7.38
N GLN A 159 -16.58 -1.83 7.27
CA GLN A 159 -16.87 -2.46 5.99
C GLN A 159 -17.59 -1.50 5.03
N HIS A 160 -18.48 -0.65 5.54
CA HIS A 160 -19.12 0.40 4.74
C HIS A 160 -18.08 1.40 4.21
N PHE A 161 -17.26 1.95 5.10
CA PHE A 161 -16.21 2.91 4.74
C PHE A 161 -15.23 2.33 3.70
N LEU A 162 -14.79 1.07 3.88
CA LEU A 162 -13.88 0.41 2.93
C LEU A 162 -14.53 0.22 1.56
N ARG A 163 -15.83 -0.07 1.50
CA ARG A 163 -16.57 -0.17 0.23
C ARG A 163 -16.65 1.19 -0.47
N GLU A 164 -16.91 2.27 0.26
CA GLU A 164 -16.92 3.63 -0.30
C GLU A 164 -15.54 4.04 -0.82
N GLN A 165 -14.46 3.74 -0.08
CA GLN A 165 -13.09 3.99 -0.55
C GLN A 165 -12.76 3.21 -1.81
N TYR A 166 -13.20 1.94 -1.88
CA TYR A 166 -13.00 1.13 -3.08
C TYR A 166 -13.77 1.68 -4.29
N GLN A 167 -15.01 2.12 -4.09
CA GLN A 167 -15.81 2.79 -5.12
C GLN A 167 -15.16 4.10 -5.59
N ALA A 168 -14.66 4.91 -4.66
CA ALA A 168 -13.92 6.13 -5.01
C ALA A 168 -12.66 5.81 -5.83
N ALA A 169 -11.94 4.73 -5.50
CA ALA A 169 -10.79 4.26 -6.28
C ALA A 169 -11.18 3.79 -7.69
N GLN A 170 -12.32 3.10 -7.84
CA GLN A 170 -12.86 2.72 -9.16
C GLN A 170 -13.17 3.96 -10.01
N ILE A 171 -13.87 4.95 -9.44
CA ILE A 171 -14.21 6.21 -10.12
C ILE A 171 -12.93 6.96 -10.53
N HIS A 172 -11.96 7.06 -9.62
CA HIS A 172 -10.68 7.71 -9.91
C HIS A 172 -9.93 7.01 -11.05
N LYS A 173 -9.88 5.67 -11.02
CA LYS A 173 -9.30 4.87 -12.10
C LYS A 173 -10.00 5.14 -13.44
N ASP A 174 -11.33 5.14 -13.47
CA ASP A 174 -12.10 5.44 -14.68
C ASP A 174 -11.83 6.85 -15.21
N HIS A 175 -11.71 7.83 -14.31
CA HIS A 175 -11.38 9.21 -14.67
C HIS A 175 -9.97 9.33 -15.28
N VAL A 176 -8.97 8.66 -14.70
CA VAL A 176 -7.57 8.76 -15.13
C VAL A 176 -7.30 7.97 -16.41
N LEU A 177 -7.86 6.77 -16.53
CA LEU A 177 -7.60 5.88 -17.68
C LEU A 177 -8.59 6.08 -18.82
N GLY A 178 -9.78 6.60 -18.53
CA GLY A 178 -10.93 6.53 -19.41
C GLY A 178 -11.66 5.19 -19.29
N ASN A 179 -12.98 5.21 -19.49
CA ASN A 179 -13.83 4.03 -19.43
C ASN A 179 -13.31 2.91 -20.35
N ASN A 180 -13.37 1.67 -19.86
CA ASN A 180 -12.95 0.45 -20.57
C ASN A 180 -11.46 0.38 -20.97
N LYS A 181 -10.60 1.26 -20.43
CA LYS A 181 -9.15 1.12 -20.61
C LYS A 181 -8.51 0.37 -19.44
N VAL A 182 -7.58 -0.52 -19.79
CA VAL A 182 -6.81 -1.32 -18.84
C VAL A 182 -5.34 -0.91 -18.96
N VAL A 183 -4.66 -0.76 -17.81
CA VAL A 183 -3.21 -0.57 -17.81
C VAL A 183 -2.54 -1.89 -17.48
N ASN A 184 -1.85 -2.46 -18.45
CA ASN A 184 -1.02 -3.63 -18.24
C ASN A 184 0.43 -3.21 -17.93
N LYS A 185 0.70 -2.83 -16.67
CA LYS A 185 2.08 -2.59 -16.19
C LYS A 185 2.86 -3.88 -15.92
N GLY A 186 2.16 -5.02 -15.87
CA GLY A 186 2.71 -6.33 -15.51
C GLY A 186 3.43 -7.06 -16.66
N THR A 187 3.38 -6.55 -17.89
CA THR A 187 3.95 -7.22 -19.07
C THR A 187 5.41 -7.64 -18.92
N ARG A 188 6.20 -6.84 -18.20
CA ARG A 188 7.62 -7.14 -17.91
C ARG A 188 7.81 -8.33 -16.98
N ALA A 189 6.80 -8.69 -16.18
CA ALA A 189 6.85 -9.82 -15.26
C ALA A 189 6.57 -11.18 -15.94
N PHE A 190 6.03 -11.17 -17.17
CA PHE A 190 5.65 -12.41 -17.86
C PHE A 190 6.79 -13.06 -18.65
N ALA A 191 7.91 -12.37 -18.82
CA ALA A 191 9.10 -12.87 -19.51
C ALA A 191 8.76 -13.60 -20.84
N LEU A 192 9.11 -14.89 -20.95
CA LEU A 192 8.88 -15.70 -22.15
C LEU A 192 7.40 -16.04 -22.41
N LEU A 193 6.54 -15.87 -21.41
CA LEU A 193 5.09 -16.15 -21.49
C LEU A 193 4.27 -14.88 -21.74
N ILE A 194 4.83 -13.90 -22.45
CA ILE A 194 4.19 -12.59 -22.59
C ILE A 194 2.81 -12.66 -23.23
N GLU A 195 2.58 -13.56 -24.19
CA GLU A 195 1.27 -13.67 -24.86
C GLU A 195 0.19 -14.22 -23.91
N GLN A 196 0.49 -15.29 -23.16
CA GLN A 196 -0.42 -15.86 -22.17
C GLN A 196 -0.64 -14.88 -21.01
N GLY A 197 0.45 -14.36 -20.45
CA GLY A 197 0.40 -13.41 -19.33
C GLY A 197 -0.30 -12.11 -19.69
N PHE A 198 -0.24 -11.67 -20.95
CA PHE A 198 -0.99 -10.50 -21.41
C PHE A 198 -2.50 -10.73 -21.33
N LYS A 199 -3.00 -11.87 -21.84
CA LYS A 199 -4.42 -12.22 -21.81
C LYS A 199 -4.91 -12.39 -20.36
N GLU A 200 -4.18 -13.15 -19.55
CA GLU A 200 -4.53 -13.37 -18.14
C GLU A 200 -4.47 -12.08 -17.33
N GLY A 201 -3.44 -11.26 -17.51
CA GLY A 201 -3.30 -9.99 -16.80
C GLY A 201 -4.44 -9.00 -17.09
N LEU A 202 -4.95 -8.96 -18.32
CA LEU A 202 -6.12 -8.15 -18.67
C LEU A 202 -7.39 -8.66 -17.98
N THR A 203 -7.59 -9.99 -17.97
CA THR A 203 -8.72 -10.63 -17.28
C THR A 203 -8.64 -10.35 -15.79
N SER A 204 -7.50 -10.64 -15.14
CA SER A 204 -7.30 -10.39 -13.71
C SER A 204 -7.44 -8.93 -13.32
N HIS A 205 -6.99 -7.98 -14.15
CA HIS A 205 -7.20 -6.55 -13.91
C HIS A 205 -8.70 -6.21 -13.95
N THR A 206 -9.42 -6.71 -14.94
CA THR A 206 -10.86 -6.47 -15.09
C THR A 206 -11.63 -7.06 -13.91
N THR A 207 -11.34 -8.32 -13.56
CA THR A 207 -11.93 -8.99 -12.41
C THR A 207 -11.62 -8.24 -11.13
N TYR A 208 -10.36 -7.87 -10.89
CA TYR A 208 -9.95 -7.10 -9.72
C TYR A 208 -10.79 -5.84 -9.58
N TRP A 209 -10.82 -4.98 -10.60
CA TRP A 209 -11.58 -3.73 -10.50
C TRP A 209 -13.09 -3.92 -10.46
N LYS A 210 -13.63 -5.08 -10.87
CA LYS A 210 -15.06 -5.38 -10.78
C LYS A 210 -15.45 -5.94 -9.41
N SER A 211 -14.73 -6.97 -8.94
CA SER A 211 -15.10 -7.74 -7.76
C SER A 211 -14.28 -7.38 -6.53
N GLY A 212 -13.06 -6.87 -6.68
CA GLY A 212 -12.06 -6.72 -5.62
C GLY A 212 -11.16 -7.96 -5.43
N THR A 213 -11.27 -8.95 -6.33
CA THR A 213 -10.54 -10.22 -6.32
C THR A 213 -9.87 -10.48 -7.67
N THR A 214 -8.81 -11.29 -7.74
CA THR A 214 -8.20 -11.68 -9.04
C THR A 214 -8.69 -13.03 -9.56
N LEU A 215 -9.45 -13.77 -8.74
CA LEU A 215 -10.11 -15.02 -9.09
C LEU A 215 -11.50 -14.69 -9.65
N ALA A 216 -11.84 -15.29 -10.79
CA ALA A 216 -13.21 -15.32 -11.25
C ALA A 216 -14.02 -16.26 -10.34
N ASP A 217 -15.23 -15.84 -9.95
CA ASP A 217 -16.19 -16.70 -9.26
C ASP A 217 -16.65 -17.86 -10.17
#